data_AF-A0A5S9MGI3-F1
#
_entry.id   AF-A0A5S9MGI3-F1
#
_cell.length_a   1.000
_cell.length_b   1.000
_cell.length_c   1.000
_cell.angle_alpha   90.00
_cell.angle_beta   90.00
_cell.angle_gamma   90.00
#
_symmetry.space_group_name_H-M   'P 1'
#
loop_
_entity.id
_entity.type
_entity.pdbx_description
1 polymer ?
#
loop_
_entity_poly.entity_id
_entity_poly.type
_entity_poly.pdbx_seq_one_letter_code
_entity_poly.pdbx_strand_id
1 'polypeptide(L)'
;MNLKKAQNIIQELNVTLNRSYDVSKSMASMYDYIYRRLIEANLQNDEEILNEVEEYVTDFRDAWKEVIQTDRKGRHHSIGGSL
;
A
#
# COMPACT_ATOMS: atom_id res chain seq x y z
N MET A 1 -6.16 15.67 14.01
CA MET A 1 -6.84 14.38 14.31
C MET A 1 -6.83 13.40 13.12
N ASN A 2 -6.91 13.88 11.88
CA ASN A 2 -6.96 13.01 10.68
C ASN A 2 -5.61 12.37 10.31
N LEU A 3 -4.49 13.09 10.43
CA LEU A 3 -3.16 12.52 10.12
C LEU A 3 -2.80 11.33 11.01
N LYS A 4 -3.15 11.38 12.31
CA LYS A 4 -2.99 10.23 13.22
C LYS A 4 -3.80 9.01 12.76
N LYS A 5 -4.99 9.20 12.18
CA LYS A 5 -5.78 8.10 11.62
C LYS A 5 -5.09 7.49 10.39
N ALA A 6 -4.58 8.33 9.50
CA ALA A 6 -3.81 7.87 8.33
C ALA A 6 -2.55 7.08 8.74
N GLN A 7 -1.78 7.60 9.71
CA GLN A 7 -0.62 6.92 10.29
C GLN A 7 -0.98 5.54 10.84
N ASN A 8 -2.08 5.44 11.61
CA ASN A 8 -2.54 4.16 12.16
C ASN A 8 -2.93 3.16 11.06
N ILE A 9 -3.60 3.61 9.99
CA ILE A 9 -3.98 2.73 8.86
C ILE A 9 -2.73 2.18 8.17
N ILE A 10 -1.76 3.04 7.87
CA ILE A 10 -0.51 2.62 7.20
C ILE A 10 0.29 1.66 8.08
N GLN A 11 0.31 1.90 9.40
CA GLN A 11 0.95 1.00 10.35
C GLN A 11 0.25 -0.38 10.38
N GLU A 12 -1.09 -0.40 10.40
CA GLU A 12 -1.86 -1.65 10.39
C GLU A 12 -1.62 -2.45 9.10
N LEU A 13 -1.59 -1.79 7.93
CA LEU A 13 -1.26 -2.42 6.66
C LEU A 13 0.14 -3.05 6.66
N ASN A 14 1.11 -2.42 7.33
CA ASN A 14 2.48 -2.95 7.43
C ASN A 14 2.57 -4.16 8.37
N VAL A 15 1.86 -4.13 9.50
CA VAL A 15 1.84 -5.21 10.50
C VAL A 15 1.09 -6.44 9.98
N THR A 16 0.00 -6.24 9.24
CA THR A 16 -0.83 -7.33 8.69
C THR A 16 -0.27 -7.93 7.39
N LEU A 17 0.81 -7.37 6.85
CA LEU A 17 1.41 -7.81 5.60
C LEU A 17 2.02 -9.22 5.72
N ASN A 18 1.54 -10.16 4.89
CA ASN A 18 2.10 -11.50 4.83
C ASN A 18 3.51 -11.49 4.23
N ARG A 19 4.54 -11.64 5.06
CA ARG A 19 5.97 -11.58 4.66
C ARG A 19 6.48 -12.79 3.86
N SER A 20 5.62 -13.79 3.60
CA SER A 20 6.00 -15.00 2.85
C SER A 20 6.17 -14.75 1.35
N TYR A 21 5.69 -13.61 0.84
CA TYR A 21 5.80 -13.25 -0.57
C TYR A 21 6.92 -12.23 -0.79
N ASP A 22 7.63 -12.34 -1.92
CA ASP A 22 8.73 -11.43 -2.24
C ASP A 22 8.26 -9.97 -2.40
N VAL A 23 7.05 -9.77 -2.95
CA VAL A 23 6.42 -8.44 -3.09
C VAL A 23 6.19 -7.76 -1.73
N SER A 24 6.09 -8.53 -0.65
CA SER A 24 5.86 -7.98 0.69
C SER A 24 7.06 -7.18 1.21
N LYS A 25 8.28 -7.41 0.70
CA LYS A 25 9.44 -6.60 1.09
C LYS A 25 9.34 -5.18 0.53
N SER A 26 8.96 -5.03 -0.74
CA SER A 26 8.79 -3.71 -1.35
C SER A 26 7.60 -2.96 -0.75
N MET A 27 6.48 -3.65 -0.49
CA MET A 27 5.32 -3.07 0.20
C MET A 27 5.66 -2.58 1.61
N ALA A 28 6.41 -3.36 2.39
CA ALA A 28 6.82 -2.96 3.74
C ALA A 28 7.68 -1.69 3.74
N SER A 29 8.65 -1.58 2.82
CA SER A 29 9.49 -0.39 2.68
C SER A 29 8.68 0.85 2.30
N MET A 30 7.66 0.68 1.45
CA MET A 30 6.78 1.77 1.04
C MET A 30 5.90 2.25 2.19
N TYR A 31 5.29 1.33 2.94
CA TYR A 31 4.49 1.68 4.12
C TYR A 31 5.33 2.37 5.19
N ASP A 32 6.57 1.94 5.42
CA ASP A 32 7.50 2.62 6.32
C ASP A 32 7.78 4.06 5.87
N TYR A 33 8.07 4.26 4.58
CA TYR A 33 8.31 5.59 4.02
C TYR A 33 7.08 6.50 4.19
N ILE A 34 5.89 6.04 3.79
CA ILE A 34 4.64 6.79 3.91
C ILE A 34 4.37 7.15 5.37
N TYR A 35 4.57 6.21 6.30
CA TYR A 35 4.39 6.45 7.73
C TYR A 35 5.31 7.57 8.24
N ARG A 36 6.60 7.54 7.87
CA ARG A 36 7.56 8.60 8.23
C ARG A 36 7.19 9.96 7.65
N ARG A 37 6.78 10.03 6.38
CA ARG A 37 6.35 11.28 5.74
C ARG A 37 5.09 11.85 6.38
N LEU A 38 4.13 11.00 6.78
CA LEU A 38 2.95 11.44 7.53
C LEU A 38 3.29 11.99 8.92
N ILE A 39 4.33 11.47 9.58
CA ILE A 39 4.83 12.04 10.84
C ILE A 39 5.45 13.41 10.57
N GLU A 40 6.30 13.51 9.55
CA GLU A 40 6.98 14.75 9.18
C GLU A 40 5.99 15.86 8.80
N ALA A 41 5.00 15.56 7.96
CA ALA A 41 3.92 16.47 7.61
C ALA A 41 3.18 16.98 8.85
N ASN A 42 2.90 16.10 9.81
CA ASN A 42 2.22 16.48 11.05
C ASN A 42 3.11 17.32 11.98
N LEU A 43 4.43 17.10 11.99
CA LEU A 43 5.38 17.89 12.79
C LEU A 43 5.64 19.27 12.20
N GLN A 44 5.76 19.35 10.88
CA GLN A 44 6.06 20.59 10.16
C GLN A 44 4.80 21.38 9.77
N ASN A 45 3.62 20.79 9.87
CA ASN A 45 2.36 21.31 9.32
C ASN A 45 2.49 21.64 7.82
N ASP A 46 3.12 20.75 7.08
CA ASP A 46 3.41 20.91 5.66
C ASP A 46 2.43 20.11 4.79
N GLU A 47 1.63 20.83 4.01
CA GLU A 47 0.62 20.28 3.11
C GLU A 47 1.23 19.70 1.82
N GLU A 48 2.39 20.19 1.37
CA GLU A 48 3.06 19.64 0.18
C GLU A 48 3.51 18.20 0.43
N ILE A 49 3.97 17.89 1.64
CA ILE A 49 4.28 16.51 2.06
C ILE A 49 3.03 15.62 2.01
N LEU A 50 1.87 16.16 2.35
CA LEU A 50 0.61 15.41 2.31
C LEU A 50 0.20 15.10 0.88
N ASN A 51 0.35 16.06 -0.04
CA ASN A 51 0.06 15.86 -1.46
C ASN A 51 0.97 14.77 -2.07
N GLU A 52 2.27 14.80 -1.74
CA GLU A 52 3.23 13.76 -2.15
C GLU A 52 2.84 12.38 -1.60
N VAL A 53 2.49 12.32 -0.32
CA VAL A 53 2.04 11.06 0.31
C VAL A 53 0.76 10.54 -0.34
N GLU A 54 -0.20 11.41 -0.64
CA GLU A 54 -1.45 11.03 -1.29
C GLU A 54 -1.19 10.44 -2.69
N GLU A 55 -0.31 11.05 -3.48
CA GLU A 55 0.11 10.54 -4.78
C GLU A 55 0.70 9.13 -4.65
N TYR A 56 1.66 8.92 -3.74
CA TYR A 56 2.26 7.61 -3.53
C TYR A 56 1.27 6.54 -3.07
N VAL A 57 0.36 6.88 -2.16
CA VAL A 57 -0.66 5.93 -1.69
C VAL A 57 -1.64 5.59 -2.82
N THR A 58 -1.97 6.56 -3.67
CA THR A 58 -2.89 6.41 -4.80
C THR A 58 -2.31 5.49 -5.87
N ASP A 59 -1.09 5.78 -6.31
CA ASP A 59 -0.38 4.96 -7.31
C ASP A 59 -0.19 3.54 -6.82
N PHE A 60 0.18 3.39 -5.54
CA PHE A 60 0.32 2.08 -4.92
C PHE A 60 -0.98 1.29 -4.90
N ARG A 61 -2.08 1.92 -4.49
CA ARG A 61 -3.42 1.30 -4.48
C ARG A 61 -3.79 0.81 -5.88
N ASP A 62 -3.50 1.60 -6.90
CA ASP A 62 -3.85 1.27 -8.28
C ASP A 62 -3.01 0.12 -8.81
N ALA A 63 -1.69 0.13 -8.57
CA ALA A 63 -0.82 -1.01 -8.87
C ALA A 63 -1.27 -2.30 -8.14
N TRP A 64 -1.64 -2.21 -6.86
CA TRP A 64 -2.14 -3.36 -6.10
C TRP A 64 -3.46 -3.91 -6.66
N LYS A 65 -4.36 -3.01 -7.08
CA LYS A 65 -5.61 -3.38 -7.73
C LYS A 65 -5.38 -4.13 -9.05
N GLU A 66 -4.37 -3.73 -9.83
CA GLU A 66 -3.98 -4.44 -11.05
C GLU A 66 -3.39 -5.83 -10.77
N VAL A 67 -2.55 -5.96 -9.74
CA VAL A 67 -2.01 -7.25 -9.30
C VAL A 67 -3.12 -8.21 -8.91
N ILE A 68 -4.08 -7.78 -8.09
CA ILE A 68 -5.25 -8.60 -7.70
C ILE A 68 -6.07 -9.02 -8.92
N GLN A 69 -6.30 -8.10 -9.87
CA GLN A 69 -7.04 -8.44 -11.10
C GLN A 69 -6.30 -9.48 -11.94
N THR A 70 -4.98 -9.38 -12.04
CA THR A 70 -4.14 -10.30 -12.81
C THR A 70 -4.11 -11.68 -12.17
N ASP A 71 -3.93 -11.76 -10.85
CA ASP A 71 -4.01 -13.01 -10.09
C ASP A 71 -5.38 -13.68 -10.23
N ARG A 72 -6.48 -12.91 -10.13
CA ARG A 72 -7.84 -13.42 -10.33
C ARG A 72 -8.06 -13.98 -11.75
N LYS A 73 -7.50 -13.34 -12.78
CA LYS A 73 -7.55 -13.84 -14.17
C LYS A 73 -6.72 -15.12 -14.34
N GLY A 74 -5.54 -15.19 -13.73
CA GLY A 74 -4.67 -16.38 -13.75
C GLY A 74 -5.31 -17.61 -13.08
N ARG A 75 -6.05 -17.42 -11.99
CA ARG A 75 -6.81 -18.50 -11.33
C ARG A 75 -8.02 -18.98 -12.14
N HIS A 76 -8.61 -18.15 -13.01
CA HIS A 76 -9.75 -18.54 -13.84
C HIS A 76 -9.34 -19.34 -15.08
N HIS A 77 -8.12 -19.15 -15.59
CA HIS A 77 -7.58 -19.93 -16.72
C HIS A 77 -7.27 -21.38 -16.34
N SER A 78 -6.94 -21.67 -15.08
CA SER A 78 -6.59 -23.02 -14.61
C SER A 78 -7.78 -23.95 -14.35
N ILE A 79 -9.02 -23.46 -14.36
CA ILE A 79 -10.23 -24.28 -14.13
C ILE A 79 -10.95 -24.66 -15.44
N GLY A 80 -10.62 -24.02 -16.58
CA GLY A 80 -11.27 -24.26 -17.87
C GLY A 80 -10.59 -25.28 -18.81
N GLY A 81 -9.48 -25.90 -18.40
CA GLY A 81 -8.63 -26.74 -19.26
C GLY A 81 -8.65 -28.24 -18.96
N SER A 82 -9.65 -28.76 -18.24
CA SER A 82 -9.74 -30.18 -17.93
C SER A 82 -11.18 -30.68 -18.02
N LEU A 83 -11.68 -30.78 -19.25
CA LEU A 83 -12.73 -31.71 -19.67
C LEU A 83 -12.42 -32.21 -21.09
#